data_AF-A0A2V5KBT6-F1
#
_entry.id   AF-A0A2V5KBT6-F1
#
_cell.length_a   1.000
_cell.length_b   1.000
_cell.length_c   1.000
_cell.angle_alpha   90.00
_cell.angle_beta   90.00
_cell.angle_gamma   90.00
#
_symmetry.space_group_name_H-M   'P 1'
#
loop_
_entity.id
_entity.type
_entity.pdbx_description
1 polymer ?
#
loop_
_entity_poly.entity_id
_entity_poly.type
_entity_poly.pdbx_seq_one_letter_code
_entity_poly.pdbx_strand_id
1 'polypeptide(L)'
;MNKFALGCGVVLAILLFIVVIAALALGGSYNRLVRLQQSVDQSWAQVQNVYQRRADLIPNLVNTVSGAANFEKSTLVEVTNARASVGRVQLDPNKAPTEAAQLQQFQAAQGQLSNALSRLLVVVERYPEIKANQNFLGLQAQLEGTENRISVERGNFNTAVQNYNTAVRSFPTNFIAGMFGFAQRPFFTAQQGAERPPAVNFNFGTPAAASPAPTGSP
;
A
#
# COMPACT_ATOMS: atom_id res chain seq x y z
N MET A 1 52.48 7.45 48.09
CA MET A 1 51.19 7.95 47.55
C MET A 1 50.94 7.66 46.05
N ASN A 2 51.91 7.19 45.23
CA ASN A 2 51.71 7.16 43.77
C ASN A 2 50.83 6.03 43.21
N LYS A 3 50.64 4.92 43.92
CA LYS A 3 49.81 3.79 43.44
C LYS A 3 48.32 4.14 43.34
N PHE A 4 47.84 5.03 44.23
CA PHE A 4 46.45 5.51 44.23
C PHE A 4 46.18 6.50 43.09
N ALA A 5 47.13 7.41 42.83
CA ALA A 5 47.07 8.34 41.70
C ALA A 5 47.15 7.61 40.34
N LEU A 6 48.00 6.57 40.25
CA LEU A 6 48.08 5.72 39.05
C LEU A 6 46.78 4.95 38.81
N GLY A 7 46.19 4.37 39.87
CA GLY A 7 44.90 3.67 39.78
C GLY A 7 43.75 4.57 39.36
N CYS A 8 43.68 5.80 39.89
CA CYS A 8 42.68 6.79 39.51
C CYS A 8 42.84 7.23 38.04
N GLY A 9 44.08 7.44 37.58
CA GLY A 9 44.37 7.77 36.17
C GLY A 9 43.96 6.66 35.20
N VAL A 10 44.17 5.39 35.56
CA VAL A 10 43.76 4.24 34.75
C VAL A 10 42.23 4.12 34.69
N VAL A 11 41.53 4.31 35.81
CA VAL A 11 40.05 4.29 35.84
C VAL A 11 39.46 5.42 34.96
N LEU A 12 40.01 6.63 35.04
CA LEU A 12 39.58 7.74 34.19
C LEU A 12 39.84 7.48 32.70
N ALA A 13 40.99 6.89 32.36
CA ALA A 13 41.30 6.51 30.98
C ALA A 13 40.32 5.45 30.45
N ILE A 14 39.96 4.45 31.26
CA ILE A 14 38.96 3.43 30.91
C ILE A 14 37.58 4.07 30.70
N LEU A 15 37.15 4.97 31.58
CA LEU A 15 35.87 5.68 31.44
C LEU A 15 35.85 6.54 30.17
N LEU A 16 36.92 7.29 29.90
CA LEU A 16 37.03 8.09 28.68
C LEU A 16 36.96 7.22 27.43
N PHE A 17 37.66 6.08 27.42
CA PHE A 17 37.64 5.13 26.31
C PHE A 17 36.24 4.56 26.07
N ILE A 18 35.51 4.20 27.14
CA ILE A 18 34.11 3.75 27.05
C ILE A 18 33.21 4.84 26.46
N VAL A 19 33.38 6.11 26.87
CA VAL A 19 32.62 7.25 26.34
C VAL A 19 32.89 7.46 24.85
N VAL A 20 34.15 7.36 24.41
CA VAL A 20 34.51 7.50 22.99
C VAL A 20 33.90 6.37 22.15
N ILE A 21 33.96 5.12 22.62
CA ILE A 21 33.30 3.99 21.94
C ILE A 21 31.79 4.19 21.87
N ALA A 22 31.17 4.63 22.97
CA ALA A 22 29.74 4.92 22.99
C ALA A 22 29.37 6.02 21.97
N ALA A 23 30.12 7.13 21.94
CA ALA A 23 29.89 8.22 20.99
C ALA A 23 29.98 7.75 19.52
N LEU A 24 30.98 6.93 19.19
CA LEU A 24 31.13 6.36 17.84
C LEU A 24 29.99 5.40 17.49
N ALA A 25 29.58 4.55 18.43
CA ALA A 25 28.44 3.63 18.24
C ALA A 25 27.11 4.38 18.06
N LEU A 26 26.92 5.48 18.79
CA LEU A 26 25.75 6.36 18.68
C LEU A 26 25.70 7.05 17.30
N GLY A 27 26.83 7.59 16.84
CA GLY A 27 26.93 8.22 15.52
C GLY A 27 26.64 7.25 14.37
N GLY A 28 27.18 6.02 14.45
CA GLY A 28 26.89 4.97 13.45
C GLY A 28 25.42 4.56 13.42
N SER A 29 24.78 4.46 14.59
CA SER A 29 23.38 4.08 14.71
C SER A 29 22.42 5.18 14.24
N TYR A 30 22.73 6.46 14.51
CA TYR A 30 21.99 7.61 13.96
C TYR A 30 22.03 7.60 12.42
N ASN A 31 23.22 7.48 11.83
CA ASN A 31 23.37 7.42 10.38
C ASN A 31 22.62 6.23 9.76
N ARG A 32 22.58 5.08 10.46
CA ARG A 32 21.78 3.93 10.04
C ARG A 32 20.28 4.24 10.05
N LEU A 33 19.77 4.87 11.10
CA LEU A 33 18.35 5.27 11.18
C LEU A 33 17.97 6.25 10.09
N VAL A 34 18.81 7.26 9.81
CA VAL A 34 18.59 8.22 8.71
C VAL A 34 18.51 7.51 7.37
N ARG A 35 19.43 6.57 7.08
CA ARG A 35 19.40 5.78 5.83
C ARG A 35 18.14 4.94 5.70
N LEU A 36 17.71 4.29 6.79
CA LEU A 36 16.49 3.48 6.78
C LEU A 36 15.24 4.35 6.62
N GLN A 37 15.19 5.52 7.25
CA GLN A 37 14.10 6.47 7.07
C GLN A 37 14.04 6.94 5.60
N GLN A 38 15.18 7.31 5.01
CA GLN A 38 15.25 7.70 3.61
C GLN A 38 14.78 6.57 2.68
N SER A 39 15.09 5.32 3.01
CA SER A 39 14.61 4.15 2.26
C SER A 39 13.09 4.00 2.34
N VAL A 40 12.48 4.26 3.50
CA VAL A 40 11.03 4.28 3.67
C VAL A 40 10.43 5.41 2.83
N ASP A 41 10.95 6.63 2.93
CA ASP A 41 10.47 7.79 2.16
C ASP A 41 10.60 7.56 0.64
N GLN A 42 11.69 6.95 0.18
CA GLN A 42 11.88 6.58 -1.22
C GLN A 42 10.85 5.53 -1.68
N SER A 43 10.60 4.49 -0.89
CA SER A 43 9.60 3.48 -1.22
C SER A 43 8.17 4.07 -1.24
N TRP A 44 7.89 5.03 -0.36
CA TRP A 44 6.62 5.77 -0.37
C TRP A 44 6.44 6.61 -1.64
N ALA A 45 7.49 7.29 -2.09
CA ALA A 45 7.45 8.04 -3.34
C ALA A 45 7.12 7.12 -4.54
N GLN A 46 7.65 5.89 -4.55
CA GLN A 46 7.28 4.91 -5.59
C GLN A 46 5.82 4.50 -5.53
N VAL A 47 5.28 4.28 -4.33
CA VAL A 47 3.85 4.00 -4.14
C VAL A 47 3.00 5.17 -4.67
N GLN A 48 3.35 6.40 -4.32
CA GLN A 48 2.64 7.60 -4.79
C GLN A 48 2.70 7.72 -6.33
N ASN A 49 3.84 7.44 -6.96
CA ASN A 49 3.99 7.49 -8.41
C ASN A 49 3.04 6.52 -9.13
N VAL A 50 2.91 5.29 -8.64
CA VAL A 50 2.04 4.29 -9.28
C VAL A 50 0.56 4.60 -9.07
N TYR A 51 0.18 5.12 -7.90
CA TYR A 51 -1.19 5.58 -7.64
C TYR A 51 -1.55 6.82 -8.47
N GLN A 52 -0.61 7.75 -8.63
CA GLN A 52 -0.78 8.92 -9.49
C GLN A 52 -1.02 8.51 -10.94
N ARG A 53 -0.19 7.60 -11.48
CA ARG A 53 -0.39 7.05 -12.82
C ARG A 53 -1.79 6.45 -12.99
N ARG A 54 -2.29 5.70 -12.01
CA ARG A 54 -3.65 5.14 -12.04
C ARG A 54 -4.70 6.24 -12.16
N ALA A 55 -4.57 7.31 -11.40
CA ALA A 55 -5.48 8.45 -11.44
C ALA A 55 -5.40 9.22 -12.78
N ASP A 56 -4.23 9.28 -13.41
CA ASP A 56 -3.99 9.98 -14.67
C ASP A 56 -4.55 9.23 -15.90
N LEU A 57 -4.75 7.92 -15.79
CA LEU A 57 -5.39 7.13 -16.85
C LEU A 57 -6.92 7.30 -16.90
N ILE A 58 -7.54 7.72 -15.80
CA ILE A 58 -9.00 7.79 -15.66
C ILE A 58 -9.65 8.77 -16.66
N PRO A 59 -9.15 9.99 -16.87
CA PRO A 59 -9.76 10.90 -17.85
C PRO A 59 -9.83 10.30 -19.26
N ASN A 60 -8.77 9.59 -19.68
CA ASN A 60 -8.73 8.91 -20.98
C ASN A 60 -9.72 7.74 -21.04
N LEU A 61 -9.87 7.00 -19.94
CA LEU A 61 -10.87 5.94 -19.82
C LEU A 61 -12.29 6.51 -19.92
N VAL A 62 -12.61 7.54 -19.14
CA VAL A 62 -13.91 8.22 -19.15
C VAL A 62 -14.23 8.76 -20.54
N ASN A 63 -13.27 9.42 -21.20
CA ASN A 63 -13.45 9.93 -22.56
C ASN A 63 -13.76 8.81 -23.56
N THR A 64 -13.03 7.70 -23.49
CA THR A 64 -13.22 6.55 -24.39
C THR A 64 -14.60 5.91 -24.21
N VAL A 65 -15.04 5.74 -22.95
CA VAL A 65 -16.35 5.17 -22.63
C VAL A 65 -17.50 6.14 -22.96
N SER A 66 -17.29 7.44 -22.76
CA SER A 66 -18.30 8.48 -23.04
C SER A 66 -18.66 8.64 -24.52
N GLY A 67 -17.81 8.14 -25.42
CA GLY A 67 -18.06 8.16 -26.87
C GLY A 67 -19.20 7.24 -27.31
N ALA A 68 -19.65 6.31 -26.45
CA ALA A 68 -20.81 5.48 -26.73
C ALA A 68 -22.11 6.25 -26.44
N ALA A 69 -22.94 6.42 -27.48
CA ALA A 69 -24.11 7.30 -27.48
C ALA A 69 -25.16 7.03 -26.38
N ASN A 70 -25.14 5.83 -25.76
CA ASN A 70 -26.13 5.40 -24.76
C ASN A 70 -25.49 4.97 -23.42
N PHE A 71 -24.25 5.39 -23.13
CA PHE A 71 -23.59 4.98 -21.89
C PHE A 71 -24.20 5.63 -20.63
N GLU A 72 -24.27 4.87 -19.54
CA GLU A 72 -24.80 5.33 -18.25
C GLU A 72 -23.97 6.49 -17.65
N LYS A 73 -24.51 7.71 -17.70
CA LYS A 73 -23.85 8.91 -17.14
C LYS A 73 -23.56 8.80 -15.64
N SER A 74 -24.44 8.15 -14.87
CA SER A 74 -24.26 7.92 -13.44
C SER A 74 -22.95 7.20 -13.14
N THR A 75 -22.61 6.18 -13.92
CA THR A 75 -21.39 5.38 -13.77
C THR A 75 -20.13 6.22 -14.03
N LEU A 76 -20.13 7.08 -15.05
CA LEU A 76 -19.01 7.99 -15.32
C LEU A 76 -18.85 9.07 -14.24
N VAL A 77 -19.97 9.57 -13.70
CA VAL A 77 -19.96 10.50 -12.57
C VAL A 77 -19.38 9.84 -11.31
N GLU A 78 -19.74 8.59 -11.03
CA GLU A 78 -19.16 7.83 -9.92
C GLU A 78 -17.64 7.68 -10.04
N VAL A 79 -17.15 7.30 -11.22
CA VAL A 79 -15.70 7.16 -11.48
C VAL A 79 -14.98 8.51 -11.34
N THR A 80 -15.59 9.58 -11.85
CA THR A 80 -15.03 10.94 -11.76
C THR A 80 -14.98 11.41 -10.30
N ASN A 81 -16.04 11.17 -9.53
CA ASN A 81 -16.10 11.50 -8.11
C ASN A 81 -15.10 10.69 -7.28
N ALA A 82 -14.92 9.40 -7.59
CA ALA A 82 -13.93 8.55 -6.93
C ALA A 82 -12.49 8.98 -7.27
N ARG A 83 -12.21 9.43 -8.49
CA ARG A 83 -10.94 10.08 -8.82
C ARG A 83 -10.73 11.35 -8.00
N ALA A 84 -11.77 12.18 -7.89
CA ALA A 84 -11.69 13.40 -7.11
C ALA A 84 -11.44 13.14 -5.62
N SER A 85 -12.00 12.05 -5.05
CA SER A 85 -11.74 11.68 -3.65
C SER A 85 -10.28 11.29 -3.41
N VAL A 86 -9.65 10.59 -4.36
CA VAL A 86 -8.20 10.33 -4.33
C VAL A 86 -7.40 11.62 -4.30
N GLY A 87 -7.73 12.61 -5.15
CA GLY A 87 -7.03 13.89 -5.18
C GLY A 87 -7.23 14.77 -3.93
N ARG A 88 -8.25 14.50 -3.11
CA ARG A 88 -8.48 15.20 -1.83
C ARG A 88 -7.59 14.68 -0.71
N VAL A 89 -7.18 13.41 -0.77
CA VAL A 89 -6.26 12.82 0.22
C VAL A 89 -4.82 13.13 -0.21
N GLN A 90 -4.38 14.35 0.08
CA GLN A 90 -3.03 14.80 -0.22
C GLN A 90 -2.08 14.41 0.91
N LEU A 91 -1.23 13.44 0.61
CA LEU A 91 -0.05 13.11 1.42
C LEU A 91 1.18 13.62 0.70
N ASP A 92 2.19 14.08 1.45
CA ASP A 92 3.46 14.49 0.88
C ASP A 92 4.07 13.29 0.10
N PRO A 93 4.32 13.41 -1.22
CA PRO A 93 4.89 12.33 -2.00
C PRO A 93 6.30 11.92 -1.54
N ASN A 94 7.03 12.82 -0.89
CA ASN A 94 8.42 12.62 -0.52
C ASN A 94 8.61 12.24 0.96
N LYS A 95 7.52 12.18 1.73
CA LYS A 95 7.57 11.80 3.14
C LYS A 95 6.52 10.75 3.43
N ALA A 96 6.99 9.60 3.89
CA ALA A 96 6.10 8.53 4.30
C ALA A 96 5.19 8.99 5.45
N PRO A 97 3.94 8.51 5.50
CA PRO A 97 3.03 8.79 6.61
C PRO A 97 3.66 8.41 7.96
N THR A 98 3.42 9.22 8.98
CA THR A 98 3.81 8.89 10.36
C THR A 98 2.66 8.19 11.07
N GLU A 99 1.42 8.51 10.71
CA GLU A 99 0.23 8.01 11.39
C GLU A 99 -0.50 6.95 10.58
N ALA A 100 -0.95 5.90 11.27
CA ALA A 100 -1.77 4.85 10.64
C ALA A 100 -3.07 5.42 10.04
N ALA A 101 -3.65 6.44 10.66
CA ALA A 101 -4.86 7.11 10.18
C ALA A 101 -4.67 7.75 8.78
N GLN A 102 -3.51 8.36 8.52
CA GLN A 102 -3.19 8.95 7.20
C GLN A 102 -3.15 7.86 6.12
N LEU A 103 -2.46 6.76 6.42
CA LEU A 103 -2.35 5.64 5.50
C LEU A 103 -3.70 4.94 5.29
N GLN A 104 -4.55 4.88 6.32
CA GLN A 104 -5.90 4.32 6.22
C GLN A 104 -6.82 5.19 5.35
N GLN A 105 -6.80 6.51 5.53
CA GLN A 105 -7.55 7.45 4.70
C GLN A 105 -7.13 7.37 3.22
N PHE A 106 -5.82 7.29 2.98
CA PHE A 106 -5.27 7.07 1.65
C PHE A 106 -5.78 5.77 1.03
N GLN A 107 -5.65 4.65 1.75
CA GLN A 107 -6.15 3.35 1.27
C GLN A 107 -7.66 3.35 1.02
N ALA A 108 -8.45 4.03 1.86
CA ALA A 108 -9.89 4.14 1.68
C ALA A 108 -10.26 4.88 0.39
N ALA A 109 -9.62 6.02 0.11
CA ALA A 109 -9.83 6.76 -1.14
C ALA A 109 -9.40 5.93 -2.36
N GLN A 110 -8.25 5.25 -2.29
CA GLN A 110 -7.79 4.37 -3.36
C GLN A 110 -8.74 3.18 -3.58
N GLY A 111 -9.34 2.64 -2.53
CA GLY A 111 -10.33 1.56 -2.60
C GLY A 111 -11.66 2.01 -3.21
N GLN A 112 -12.11 3.23 -2.93
CA GLN A 112 -13.30 3.80 -3.59
C GLN A 112 -13.11 3.88 -5.10
N LEU A 113 -11.93 4.30 -5.55
CA LEU A 113 -11.59 4.32 -6.96
C LEU A 113 -11.59 2.91 -7.57
N SER A 114 -10.93 1.93 -6.93
CA SER A 114 -10.96 0.54 -7.41
C SER A 114 -12.40 0.02 -7.55
N ASN A 115 -13.26 0.27 -6.56
CA ASN A 115 -14.66 -0.15 -6.59
C ASN A 115 -15.47 0.51 -7.73
N ALA A 116 -15.24 1.80 -7.98
CA ALA A 116 -15.89 2.51 -9.08
C ALA A 116 -15.43 1.97 -10.45
N LEU A 117 -14.15 1.65 -10.60
CA LEU A 117 -13.61 1.01 -11.81
C LEU A 117 -14.19 -0.40 -12.00
N SER A 118 -14.32 -1.20 -10.94
CA SER A 118 -14.97 -2.52 -11.05
C SER A 118 -16.42 -2.42 -11.52
N ARG A 119 -17.19 -1.46 -10.99
CA ARG A 119 -18.57 -1.21 -11.48
C ARG A 119 -18.60 -0.77 -12.93
N LEU A 120 -17.69 0.12 -13.33
CA LEU A 120 -17.54 0.54 -14.72
C LEU A 120 -17.33 -0.65 -15.66
N LEU A 121 -16.43 -1.57 -15.30
CA LEU A 121 -16.15 -2.78 -16.11
C LEU A 121 -17.40 -3.66 -16.26
N VAL A 122 -18.17 -3.85 -15.19
CA VAL A 122 -19.44 -4.60 -15.25
C VAL A 122 -20.46 -3.94 -16.17
N VAL A 123 -20.55 -2.61 -16.15
CA VAL A 123 -21.47 -1.88 -17.04
C VAL A 123 -21.00 -2.00 -18.49
N VAL A 124 -19.70 -1.89 -18.77
CA VAL A 124 -19.12 -2.00 -20.13
C VAL A 124 -19.42 -3.35 -20.79
N GLU A 125 -19.61 -4.44 -20.03
CA GLU A 125 -20.02 -5.73 -20.58
C GLU A 125 -21.36 -5.69 -21.36
N ARG A 126 -22.21 -4.68 -21.08
CA ARG A 126 -23.49 -4.47 -21.78
C ARG A 126 -23.35 -3.69 -23.08
N TYR A 127 -22.16 -3.17 -23.40
CA TYR A 127 -21.86 -2.29 -24.53
C TYR A 127 -20.74 -2.91 -25.41
N PRO A 128 -21.07 -3.82 -26.34
CA PRO A 128 -20.09 -4.53 -27.17
C PRO A 128 -19.15 -3.60 -27.95
N GLU A 129 -19.63 -2.43 -28.36
CA GLU A 129 -18.87 -1.41 -29.09
C GLU A 129 -17.73 -0.81 -28.26
N ILE A 130 -17.91 -0.67 -26.95
CA ILE A 130 -16.85 -0.20 -26.03
C ILE A 130 -15.92 -1.37 -25.71
N LYS A 131 -16.49 -2.55 -25.47
CA LYS A 131 -15.72 -3.76 -25.16
C LYS A 131 -14.73 -4.13 -26.26
N ALA A 132 -15.11 -3.94 -27.52
CA ALA A 132 -14.24 -4.19 -28.69
C ALA A 132 -13.31 -3.00 -29.02
N ASN A 133 -13.45 -1.87 -28.33
CA ASN A 133 -12.65 -0.68 -28.60
C ASN A 133 -11.19 -0.90 -28.17
N GLN A 134 -10.25 -0.79 -29.12
CA GLN A 134 -8.82 -1.00 -28.88
C GLN A 134 -8.24 -0.03 -27.85
N ASN A 135 -8.71 1.22 -27.81
CA ASN A 135 -8.25 2.19 -26.81
C ASN A 135 -8.74 1.81 -25.41
N PHE A 136 -9.96 1.29 -25.29
CA PHE A 136 -10.50 0.81 -24.03
C PHE A 136 -9.72 -0.40 -23.51
N LEU A 137 -9.50 -1.41 -24.36
CA LEU A 137 -8.70 -2.59 -24.03
C LEU A 137 -7.27 -2.22 -23.62
N GLY A 138 -6.66 -1.27 -24.33
CA GLY A 138 -5.34 -0.74 -23.99
C GLY A 138 -5.30 -0.06 -22.61
N LEU A 139 -6.30 0.77 -22.30
CA LEU A 139 -6.42 1.43 -20.99
C LEU A 139 -6.71 0.43 -19.86
N GLN A 140 -7.54 -0.59 -20.11
CA GLN A 140 -7.80 -1.66 -19.16
C GLN A 140 -6.51 -2.41 -18.80
N ALA A 141 -5.72 -2.80 -19.80
CA ALA A 141 -4.43 -3.46 -19.59
C ALA A 141 -3.43 -2.58 -18.83
N GLN A 142 -3.41 -1.27 -19.10
CA GLN A 142 -2.56 -0.33 -18.36
C GLN A 142 -3.01 -0.17 -16.91
N LEU A 143 -4.32 -0.14 -16.64
CA LEU A 143 -4.86 -0.07 -15.28
C LEU A 143 -4.56 -1.35 -14.50
N GLU A 144 -4.74 -2.52 -15.11
CA GLU A 144 -4.37 -3.80 -14.52
C GLU A 144 -2.87 -3.86 -14.20
N GLY A 145 -2.01 -3.51 -15.16
CA GLY A 145 -0.57 -3.44 -14.95
C GLY A 145 -0.19 -2.46 -13.83
N THR A 146 -0.93 -1.37 -13.69
CA THR A 146 -0.73 -0.40 -12.60
C THR A 146 -1.17 -0.98 -11.25
N GLU A 147 -2.27 -1.72 -11.18
CA GLU A 147 -2.74 -2.37 -9.95
C GLU A 147 -1.77 -3.46 -9.47
N ASN A 148 -1.24 -4.26 -10.40
CA ASN A 148 -0.19 -5.23 -10.10
C ASN A 148 1.04 -4.54 -9.51
N ARG A 149 1.46 -3.43 -10.11
CA ARG A 149 2.61 -2.65 -9.62
C ARG A 149 2.33 -2.01 -8.27
N ILE A 150 1.12 -1.50 -8.03
CA ILE A 150 0.67 -1.01 -6.71
C ILE A 150 0.88 -2.09 -5.64
N SER A 151 0.46 -3.32 -5.92
CA SER A 151 0.60 -4.43 -4.97
C SER A 151 2.08 -4.70 -4.62
N VAL A 152 2.95 -4.69 -5.62
CA VAL A 152 4.41 -4.83 -5.44
C VAL A 152 5.00 -3.67 -4.64
N GLU A 153 4.70 -2.42 -4.98
CA GLU A 153 5.27 -1.26 -4.30
C GLU A 153 4.78 -1.14 -2.84
N ARG A 154 3.53 -1.56 -2.54
CA ARG A 154 3.05 -1.68 -1.16
C ARG A 154 3.84 -2.70 -0.36
N GLY A 155 4.20 -3.83 -0.97
CA GLY A 155 5.08 -4.84 -0.38
C GLY A 155 6.50 -4.32 -0.13
N ASN A 156 7.06 -3.61 -1.10
CA ASN A 156 8.37 -2.96 -0.97
C ASN A 156 8.38 -1.92 0.17
N PHE A 157 7.35 -1.07 0.23
CA PHE A 157 7.17 -0.11 1.32
C PHE A 157 7.08 -0.81 2.68
N ASN A 158 6.25 -1.85 2.80
CA ASN A 158 6.14 -2.61 4.04
C ASN A 158 7.46 -3.24 4.47
N THR A 159 8.26 -3.72 3.52
CA THR A 159 9.61 -4.26 3.80
C THR A 159 10.55 -3.17 4.31
N ALA A 160 10.56 -1.99 3.68
CA ALA A 160 11.35 -0.85 4.15
C ALA A 160 10.92 -0.40 5.56
N VAL A 161 9.61 -0.32 5.81
CA VAL A 161 9.03 0.01 7.12
C VAL A 161 9.41 -1.04 8.16
N GLN A 162 9.38 -2.33 7.83
CA GLN A 162 9.80 -3.40 8.73
C GLN A 162 11.26 -3.23 9.16
N ASN A 163 12.15 -3.00 8.20
CA ASN A 163 13.58 -2.80 8.47
C ASN A 163 13.83 -1.58 9.35
N TYR A 164 13.15 -0.47 9.04
CA TYR A 164 13.21 0.77 9.82
C TYR A 164 12.65 0.59 11.24
N ASN A 165 11.44 0.05 11.38
CA ASN A 165 10.80 -0.16 12.68
C ASN A 165 11.58 -1.14 13.56
N THR A 166 12.18 -2.18 12.96
CA THR A 166 13.06 -3.12 13.66
C THR A 166 14.28 -2.39 14.22
N ALA A 167 14.93 -1.54 13.41
CA ALA A 167 16.07 -0.76 13.86
C ALA A 167 15.70 0.25 14.95
N VAL A 168 14.57 0.96 14.81
CA VAL A 168 14.04 1.89 15.82
C VAL A 168 13.78 1.19 17.16
N ARG A 169 13.39 -0.08 17.15
CA ARG A 169 13.06 -0.84 18.37
C ARG A 169 14.22 -1.65 18.96
N SER A 170 15.29 -1.86 18.19
CA SER A 170 16.42 -2.68 18.61
C SER A 170 17.37 -1.92 19.54
N PHE A 171 17.93 -2.62 20.52
CA PHE A 171 19.03 -2.12 21.34
C PHE A 171 20.34 -2.12 20.51
N PRO A 172 21.20 -1.09 20.61
CA PRO A 172 21.07 0.13 21.42
C PRO A 172 20.34 1.29 20.71
N THR A 173 19.92 1.09 19.46
CA THR A 173 19.34 2.11 18.58
C THR A 173 18.06 2.76 19.13
N ASN A 174 17.26 2.05 19.93
CA ASN A 174 16.04 2.55 20.56
C ASN A 174 16.24 3.80 21.44
N PHE A 175 17.37 3.92 22.13
CA PHE A 175 17.71 5.11 22.92
C PHE A 175 17.91 6.34 22.03
N ILE A 176 18.63 6.15 20.92
CA ILE A 176 18.89 7.19 19.92
C ILE A 176 17.59 7.56 19.23
N ALA A 177 16.77 6.56 18.88
CA ALA A 177 15.49 6.77 18.25
C ALA A 177 14.58 7.66 19.11
N GLY A 178 14.49 7.36 20.41
CA GLY A 178 13.74 8.19 21.37
C GLY A 178 14.32 9.60 21.54
N MET A 179 15.64 9.73 21.63
CA MET A 179 16.32 11.03 21.82
C MET A 179 16.21 11.97 20.61
N PHE A 180 16.27 11.41 19.39
CA PHE A 180 16.28 12.18 18.14
C PHE A 180 14.95 12.14 17.36
N GLY A 181 13.89 11.54 17.95
CA GLY A 181 12.54 11.58 17.38
C GLY A 181 12.29 10.64 16.21
N PHE A 182 13.05 9.55 16.08
CA PHE A 182 12.75 8.51 15.09
C PHE A 182 11.58 7.64 15.57
N ALA A 183 10.37 7.97 15.10
CA ALA A 183 9.15 7.24 15.40
C ALA A 183 8.88 6.14 14.39
N GLN A 184 8.25 5.03 14.84
CA GLN A 184 7.82 3.94 13.96
C GLN A 184 6.88 4.42 12.85
N ARG A 185 6.90 3.73 11.71
CA ARG A 185 6.05 4.00 10.55
C ARG A 185 4.95 2.95 10.41
N PRO A 186 3.75 3.33 9.93
CA PRO A 186 2.65 2.40 9.74
C PRO A 186 2.89 1.50 8.52
N PHE A 187 2.28 0.31 8.53
CA PHE A 187 2.28 -0.62 7.40
C PHE A 187 1.01 -0.46 6.56
N PHE A 188 1.09 -0.73 5.25
CA PHE A 188 -0.08 -1.08 4.47
C PHE A 188 -0.68 -2.37 5.00
N THR A 189 -1.97 -2.35 5.29
CA THR A 189 -2.73 -3.53 5.74
C THR A 189 -3.53 -4.11 4.59
N ALA A 190 -3.87 -5.41 4.67
CA ALA A 190 -4.89 -5.96 3.79
C ALA A 190 -6.22 -5.20 3.96
N GLN A 191 -7.01 -5.13 2.90
CA GLN A 191 -8.38 -4.60 3.01
C GLN A 191 -9.17 -5.48 3.99
N GLN A 192 -9.96 -4.84 4.86
CA GLN A 192 -10.88 -5.56 5.74
C GLN A 192 -11.79 -6.46 4.88
N GLY A 193 -11.87 -7.74 5.23
CA GLY A 193 -12.66 -8.74 4.49
C GLY A 193 -11.88 -9.60 3.49
N ALA A 194 -10.61 -9.31 3.21
CA ALA A 194 -9.74 -10.19 2.41
C ALA A 194 -9.53 -11.59 3.05
N GLU A 195 -9.81 -11.70 4.35
CA GLU A 195 -9.81 -12.95 5.12
C GLU A 195 -10.97 -13.90 4.75
N ARG A 196 -12.01 -13.37 4.10
CA ARG A 196 -13.17 -14.16 3.65
C ARG A 196 -13.01 -14.44 2.16
N PRO A 197 -12.57 -15.64 1.76
CA PRO A 197 -12.52 -15.98 0.34
C PRO A 197 -13.93 -15.84 -0.26
N PRO A 198 -14.07 -15.32 -1.49
CA PRO A 198 -15.37 -15.24 -2.15
C PRO A 198 -15.96 -16.64 -2.27
N ALA A 199 -17.22 -16.80 -1.85
CA ALA A 199 -17.94 -18.06 -1.98
C ALA A 199 -18.19 -18.33 -3.47
N VAL A 200 -17.38 -19.22 -4.07
CA VAL A 200 -17.57 -19.62 -5.47
C VAL A 200 -18.68 -20.66 -5.52
N ASN A 201 -19.91 -20.21 -5.74
CA ASN A 201 -21.03 -21.10 -6.01
C ASN A 201 -21.10 -21.38 -7.52
N PHE A 202 -20.53 -22.49 -7.92
CA PHE A 202 -20.73 -23.05 -9.26
C PHE A 202 -22.14 -23.66 -9.36
N ASN A 203 -23.18 -22.85 -9.54
CA ASN A 203 -24.49 -23.35 -9.94
C ASN A 203 -24.50 -23.60 -11.44
N PHE A 204 -23.79 -24.64 -11.88
CA PHE A 204 -24.06 -25.26 -13.17
C PHE A 204 -25.37 -26.02 -12.97
N GLY A 205 -26.48 -25.44 -13.44
CA GLY A 205 -27.83 -25.95 -13.22
C GLY A 205 -27.89 -27.47 -13.25
N THR A 206 -28.17 -28.07 -12.10
CA THR A 206 -28.37 -29.51 -11.96
C THR A 206 -29.54 -29.89 -12.87
N PRO A 207 -29.37 -30.78 -13.87
CA PRO A 207 -30.53 -31.36 -14.53
C PRO A 207 -31.37 -32.05 -13.44
N ALA A 208 -32.64 -31.67 -13.35
CA ALA A 208 -33.57 -32.25 -12.40
C ALA A 208 -33.46 -33.78 -12.43
N ALA A 209 -33.18 -34.39 -11.27
CA ALA A 209 -33.19 -35.83 -11.13
C ALA A 209 -34.56 -36.35 -11.59
N ALA A 210 -34.56 -37.19 -12.63
CA ALA A 210 -35.76 -37.86 -13.09
C ALA A 210 -36.35 -38.68 -11.92
N SER A 211 -37.59 -38.38 -11.56
CA SER A 211 -38.33 -39.15 -10.56
C SER A 211 -38.55 -40.57 -11.08
N PRO A 212 -38.16 -41.64 -10.36
CA PRO A 212 -38.51 -42.99 -10.77
C PRO A 212 -40.03 -43.21 -10.62
N ALA A 213 -40.62 -43.81 -11.65
CA ALA A 213 -42.04 -44.12 -11.78
C ALA A 213 -42.55 -45.07 -10.68
N PRO A 214 -43.85 -45.03 -10.32
CA PRO A 214 -44.42 -45.88 -9.27
C PRO A 214 -44.40 -47.35 -9.71
N THR A 215 -43.68 -48.20 -8.98
CA THR A 215 -43.75 -49.65 -9.11
C THR A 215 -45.07 -50.12 -8.48
N GLY A 216 -46.04 -50.47 -9.33
CA GLY A 216 -47.21 -51.23 -8.91
C GLY A 216 -46.84 -52.67 -8.55
N SER A 217 -47.34 -53.13 -7.40
CA SER A 217 -47.37 -54.54 -6.99
C SER A 217 -48.30 -55.36 -7.91
N PRO A 218 -48.10 -56.68 -7.95
CA PRO A 218 -49.03 -57.55 -7.23
C PRO A 218 -48.37 -58.33 -6.08
#